data_AF-A0AAE9XJE0-F1
#
_entry.id   AF-A0AAE9XJE0-F1
#
_cell.length_a   1.000
_cell.length_b   1.000
_cell.length_c   1.000
_cell.angle_alpha   90.00
_cell.angle_beta   90.00
_cell.angle_gamma   90.00
#
_symmetry.space_group_name_H-M   'P 1'
#
loop_
_entity.id
_entity.type
_entity.pdbx_description
1 polymer ?
#
loop_
_entity_poly.entity_id
_entity_poly.type
_entity_poly.pdbx_seq_one_letter_code
_entity_poly.pdbx_strand_id
1 'polypeptide(L)'
;MLKKQLLRRQWQFILMSLTLLLAFCYPFMMVKAAVEEFRVVGYLPDYDMVHLKHTVDFKQMTDINYFSMVPTSSGSLKFTDSGSGDQLTHLVTEAHKENVRVGVSIGGWGLSDNFSQATSKENRAHFVKEIVRFAAKYKLDTIDIDWEYPSVSEAAQFTDFMKELRVALPSKVDVTICVPSGVTADGVPSGSWEQHFTPEALAEADWINVMSYDAQSAGYPNHSPLELHEQNLTYWNQVMGGNHLDKLVIGIPFYGKALDGSVLTYQNMIAKLSEVPTRDDAEVNGTVYYFNNKETISKKTQLSIDQQALGVMIWAPTQDVELNSPRRLTDVITGTIKKNQLALDKTVFPKAKQVKTSRFKGIITWKFFFTIIMLGVLAFGLWLFSGRGNQWMPDYLGEKKVKKEKFGPMIGLLVTSLSILVLIAILFPWYVIMTLLVALAGAIVWLLKN
;
A
#
# COMPACT_ATOMS: atom_id res chain seq x y z
N MET A 1 -5.00 -16.19 62.59
CA MET A 1 -5.76 -15.36 61.60
C MET A 1 -4.93 -14.27 60.95
N LEU A 2 -4.16 -13.46 61.70
CA LEU A 2 -3.36 -12.35 61.13
C LEU A 2 -2.39 -12.76 60.00
N LYS A 3 -1.68 -13.90 60.12
CA LYS A 3 -0.75 -14.39 59.08
C LYS A 3 -1.42 -14.64 57.72
N LYS A 4 -2.65 -15.17 57.69
CA LYS A 4 -3.41 -15.42 56.45
C LYS A 4 -3.88 -14.12 55.79
N GLN A 5 -4.24 -13.10 56.57
CA GLN A 5 -4.60 -11.77 56.05
C GLN A 5 -3.39 -10.98 55.52
N LEU A 6 -2.24 -11.10 56.17
CA LEU A 6 -0.97 -10.51 55.73
C LEU A 6 -0.48 -11.14 54.40
N LEU A 7 -0.52 -12.47 54.30
CA LEU A 7 -0.20 -13.19 53.06
C LEU A 7 -1.15 -12.77 51.92
N ARG A 8 -2.45 -12.64 52.19
CA ARG A 8 -3.43 -12.21 51.16
C ARG A 8 -3.20 -10.78 50.69
N ARG A 9 -2.80 -9.86 51.58
CA ARG A 9 -2.42 -8.48 51.23
C ARG A 9 -1.11 -8.41 50.44
N GLN A 10 -0.13 -9.25 50.76
CA GLN A 10 1.13 -9.33 50.00
C GLN A 10 0.90 -9.87 48.59
N TRP A 11 0.09 -10.91 48.42
CA TRP A 11 -0.28 -11.42 47.09
C TRP A 11 -1.05 -10.39 46.26
N GLN A 12 -1.95 -9.61 46.87
CA GLN A 12 -2.67 -8.53 46.18
C GLN A 12 -1.76 -7.39 45.74
N PHE A 13 -0.77 -7.01 46.57
CA PHE A 13 0.24 -6.03 46.19
C PHE A 13 1.14 -6.54 45.06
N ILE A 14 1.61 -7.78 45.15
CA ILE A 14 2.42 -8.42 44.11
C ILE A 14 1.65 -8.50 42.78
N LEU A 15 0.38 -8.90 42.80
CA LEU A 15 -0.45 -8.98 41.59
C LEU A 15 -0.68 -7.60 40.96
N MET A 16 -0.95 -6.57 41.77
CA MET A 16 -1.18 -5.19 41.33
C MET A 16 0.11 -4.55 40.79
N SER A 17 1.25 -4.82 41.43
CA SER A 17 2.58 -4.41 40.95
C SER A 17 2.94 -5.13 39.66
N LEU A 18 2.65 -6.43 39.50
CA LEU A 18 2.86 -7.18 38.26
C LEU A 18 1.94 -6.70 37.12
N THR A 19 0.69 -6.32 37.39
CA THR A 19 -0.21 -5.74 36.37
C THR A 19 0.24 -4.35 35.95
N LEU A 20 0.70 -3.51 36.89
CA LEU A 20 1.30 -2.21 36.58
C LEU A 20 2.63 -2.35 35.84
N LEU A 21 3.48 -3.32 36.20
CA LEU A 21 4.73 -3.61 35.48
C LEU A 21 4.44 -4.13 34.07
N LEU A 22 3.48 -5.04 33.89
CA LEU A 22 3.08 -5.53 32.58
C LEU A 22 2.44 -4.40 31.72
N ALA A 23 1.68 -3.49 32.33
CA ALA A 23 1.13 -2.32 31.64
C ALA A 23 2.19 -1.28 31.26
N PHE A 24 3.27 -1.14 32.03
CA PHE A 24 4.39 -0.23 31.75
C PHE A 24 5.52 -0.83 30.91
N CYS A 25 5.70 -2.15 30.91
CA CYS A 25 6.74 -2.84 30.15
C CYS A 25 6.29 -3.20 28.72
N TYR A 26 4.98 -3.31 28.45
CA TYR A 26 4.49 -3.66 27.11
C TYR A 26 4.77 -2.60 26.01
N PRO A 27 4.81 -1.28 26.27
CA PRO A 27 5.15 -0.33 25.23
C PRO A 27 6.66 -0.11 25.04
N PHE A 28 7.53 -0.69 25.88
CA PHE A 28 8.97 -0.38 25.85
C PHE A 28 9.87 -1.49 25.28
N MET A 29 9.35 -2.69 25.01
CA MET A 29 10.09 -3.72 24.27
C MET A 29 9.78 -3.62 22.77
N MET A 30 10.74 -3.05 22.04
CA MET A 30 10.93 -3.12 20.58
C MET A 30 9.93 -2.34 19.72
N VAL A 31 10.10 -1.01 19.69
CA VAL A 31 9.93 -0.27 18.43
C VAL A 31 11.31 0.24 18.03
N LYS A 32 12.15 -0.64 17.47
CA LYS A 32 12.99 -0.17 16.37
C LYS A 32 11.96 0.30 15.34
N ALA A 33 11.92 1.60 15.06
CA ALA A 33 11.12 2.10 13.95
C ALA A 33 11.49 1.23 12.74
N ALA A 34 10.54 0.45 12.24
CA ALA A 34 10.71 -0.19 10.96
C ALA A 34 11.02 0.96 10.00
N VAL A 35 12.18 0.93 9.36
CA VAL A 35 12.48 1.87 8.29
C VAL A 35 11.33 1.70 7.29
N GLU A 36 10.53 2.73 7.09
CA GLU A 36 9.44 2.66 6.14
C GLU A 36 10.06 2.62 4.75
N GLU A 37 9.90 1.47 4.10
CA GLU A 37 10.41 1.21 2.76
C GLU A 37 9.44 1.80 1.72
N PHE A 38 9.99 2.49 0.71
CA PHE A 38 9.24 3.15 -0.36
C PHE A 38 9.72 2.65 -1.72
N ARG A 39 8.80 2.42 -2.66
CA ARG A 39 9.13 1.93 -4.01
C ARG A 39 9.34 3.05 -5.02
N VAL A 40 10.32 2.84 -5.90
CA VAL A 40 10.57 3.67 -7.08
C VAL A 40 10.71 2.71 -8.26
N VAL A 41 9.64 2.62 -9.05
CA VAL A 41 9.52 1.69 -10.17
C VAL A 41 9.79 2.43 -11.48
N GLY A 42 10.79 2.01 -12.26
CA GLY A 42 11.10 2.61 -13.55
C GLY A 42 10.65 1.75 -14.72
N TYR A 43 9.89 2.31 -15.67
CA TYR A 43 9.64 1.65 -16.95
C TYR A 43 10.74 2.01 -17.94
N LEU A 44 11.42 1.01 -18.51
CA LEU A 44 12.49 1.18 -19.48
C LEU A 44 12.05 0.66 -20.85
N PRO A 45 11.66 1.56 -21.77
CA PRO A 45 11.32 1.17 -23.12
C PRO A 45 12.53 0.60 -23.88
N ASP A 46 12.32 -0.51 -24.57
CA ASP A 46 13.32 -1.27 -25.32
C ASP A 46 13.91 -0.45 -26.46
N TYR A 47 13.11 0.44 -27.05
CA TYR A 47 13.50 1.41 -28.06
C TYR A 47 14.38 2.57 -27.51
N ASP A 48 14.48 2.74 -26.18
CA ASP A 48 15.21 3.85 -25.56
C ASP A 48 16.39 3.40 -24.69
N MET A 49 16.76 2.12 -24.77
CA MET A 49 17.85 1.52 -23.98
C MET A 49 19.23 2.15 -24.24
N VAL A 50 19.38 2.89 -25.34
CA VAL A 50 20.63 3.63 -25.65
C VAL A 50 20.96 4.69 -24.61
N HIS A 51 19.94 5.30 -23.99
CA HIS A 51 20.15 6.35 -22.97
C HIS A 51 20.38 5.79 -21.57
N LEU A 52 20.15 4.49 -21.34
CA LEU A 52 20.21 3.86 -20.01
C LEU A 52 21.47 4.23 -19.23
N LYS A 53 22.66 4.12 -19.84
CA LYS A 53 23.94 4.37 -19.16
C LYS A 53 24.17 5.82 -18.77
N HIS A 54 23.44 6.74 -19.39
CA HIS A 54 23.68 8.17 -19.35
C HIS A 54 22.65 8.93 -18.52
N THR A 55 21.46 8.35 -18.32
CA THR A 55 20.35 9.00 -17.62
C THR A 55 19.87 8.24 -16.37
N VAL A 56 20.17 6.94 -16.26
CA VAL A 56 19.65 6.07 -15.18
C VAL A 56 20.75 5.68 -14.20
N ASP A 57 20.53 5.99 -12.92
CA ASP A 57 21.29 5.43 -11.80
C ASP A 57 20.42 4.40 -11.08
N PHE A 58 20.75 3.12 -11.25
CA PHE A 58 20.04 2.01 -10.61
C PHE A 58 19.95 2.17 -9.09
N LYS A 59 20.89 2.88 -8.44
CA LYS A 59 20.85 3.06 -6.99
C LYS A 59 19.60 3.83 -6.53
N GLN A 60 18.99 4.60 -7.42
CA GLN A 60 17.81 5.42 -7.18
C GLN A 60 16.48 4.66 -7.35
N MET A 61 16.52 3.39 -7.76
CA MET A 61 15.34 2.57 -8.05
C MET A 61 15.24 1.36 -7.12
N THR A 62 14.02 0.82 -7.00
CA THR A 62 13.75 -0.47 -6.36
C THR A 62 13.47 -1.55 -7.39
N ASP A 63 12.71 -1.20 -8.42
CA ASP A 63 12.25 -2.12 -9.45
C ASP A 63 12.33 -1.46 -10.83
N ILE A 64 12.59 -2.28 -11.85
CA ILE A 64 12.60 -1.87 -13.24
C ILE A 64 11.74 -2.82 -14.04
N ASN A 65 10.81 -2.26 -14.80
CA ASN A 65 10.04 -2.99 -15.80
C ASN A 65 10.64 -2.72 -17.18
N TYR A 66 11.24 -3.75 -17.78
CA TYR A 66 11.62 -3.72 -19.19
C TYR A 66 10.34 -3.70 -20.04
N PHE A 67 10.15 -2.62 -20.79
CA PHE A 67 8.99 -2.40 -21.64
C PHE A 67 9.43 -2.56 -23.11
N SER A 68 9.00 -3.55 -23.89
CA SER A 68 7.93 -4.48 -23.54
C SER A 68 8.09 -5.84 -24.20
N MET A 69 7.30 -6.77 -23.67
CA MET A 69 7.00 -8.06 -24.28
C MET A 69 5.58 -8.00 -24.85
N VAL A 70 5.34 -8.66 -25.98
CA VAL A 70 4.03 -8.62 -26.65
C VAL A 70 3.41 -10.01 -26.65
N PRO A 71 2.13 -10.16 -26.26
CA PRO A 71 1.41 -11.40 -26.46
C PRO A 71 1.19 -11.67 -27.96
N THR A 72 1.15 -12.95 -28.32
CA THR A 72 0.73 -13.39 -29.65
C THR A 72 -0.64 -14.03 -29.56
N SER A 73 -1.40 -14.03 -30.65
CA SER A 73 -2.74 -14.64 -30.70
C SER A 73 -2.77 -16.14 -30.38
N SER A 74 -1.61 -16.81 -30.43
CA SER A 74 -1.44 -18.22 -30.04
C SER A 74 -1.18 -18.43 -28.54
N GLY A 75 -1.17 -17.36 -27.73
CA GLY A 75 -0.77 -17.45 -26.32
C GLY A 75 0.73 -17.61 -26.10
N SER A 76 1.59 -17.16 -27.03
CA SER A 76 3.05 -17.08 -26.82
C SER A 76 3.52 -15.66 -26.58
N LEU A 77 4.74 -15.46 -26.08
CA LEU A 77 5.38 -14.14 -25.89
C LEU A 77 6.48 -13.88 -26.92
N LYS A 78 6.59 -12.63 -27.38
CA LYS A 78 7.68 -12.15 -28.23
C LYS A 78 8.22 -10.80 -27.77
N PHE A 79 9.47 -10.49 -28.09
CA PHE A 79 9.97 -9.12 -28.01
C PHE A 79 9.27 -8.24 -29.06
N THR A 80 9.27 -6.92 -28.83
CA THR A 80 9.00 -5.96 -29.91
C THR A 80 10.12 -5.99 -30.95
N ASP A 81 9.98 -5.21 -32.01
CA ASP A 81 11.01 -5.08 -33.05
C ASP A 81 12.30 -4.40 -32.51
N SER A 82 12.20 -3.60 -31.45
CA SER A 82 13.36 -2.94 -30.81
C SER A 82 13.96 -3.77 -29.68
N GLY A 83 13.19 -4.71 -29.14
CA GLY A 83 13.56 -5.53 -28.00
C GLY A 83 14.40 -6.77 -28.35
N SER A 84 15.20 -7.24 -27.39
CA SER A 84 15.97 -8.47 -27.56
C SER A 84 16.32 -9.14 -26.22
N GLY A 85 16.62 -10.45 -26.30
CA GLY A 85 17.09 -11.22 -25.15
C GLY A 85 18.42 -10.72 -24.58
N ASP A 86 19.31 -10.19 -25.42
CA ASP A 86 20.62 -9.67 -24.98
C ASP A 86 20.45 -8.36 -24.21
N GLN A 87 19.59 -7.46 -24.68
CA GLN A 87 19.24 -6.23 -23.94
C GLN A 87 18.66 -6.57 -22.56
N LEU A 88 17.68 -7.47 -22.50
CA LEU A 88 17.05 -7.85 -21.23
C LEU A 88 18.06 -8.54 -20.30
N THR A 89 18.89 -9.44 -20.82
CA THR A 89 19.93 -10.13 -20.02
C THR A 89 20.95 -9.12 -19.47
N HIS A 90 21.36 -8.14 -20.28
CA HIS A 90 22.25 -7.08 -19.82
C HIS A 90 21.61 -6.24 -18.71
N LEU A 91 20.34 -5.81 -18.89
CA LEU A 91 19.61 -5.05 -17.90
C LEU A 91 19.48 -5.80 -16.57
N VAL A 92 19.01 -7.05 -16.60
CA VAL A 92 18.91 -7.91 -15.42
C VAL A 92 20.26 -8.00 -14.71
N THR A 93 21.34 -8.23 -15.46
CA THR A 93 22.68 -8.37 -14.89
C THR A 93 23.16 -7.11 -14.20
N GLU A 94 22.99 -5.92 -14.81
CA GLU A 94 23.48 -4.67 -14.21
C GLU A 94 22.61 -4.19 -13.05
N ALA A 95 21.28 -4.32 -13.16
CA ALA A 95 20.36 -3.92 -12.09
C ALA A 95 20.51 -4.81 -10.85
N HIS A 96 20.66 -6.13 -11.03
CA HIS A 96 20.84 -7.07 -9.92
C HIS A 96 22.13 -6.81 -9.13
N LYS A 97 23.21 -6.32 -9.77
CA LYS A 97 24.45 -5.92 -9.06
C LYS A 97 24.20 -4.80 -8.05
N GLU A 98 23.20 -3.96 -8.29
CA GLU A 98 22.83 -2.82 -7.44
C GLU A 98 21.62 -3.12 -6.53
N ASN A 99 21.24 -4.40 -6.42
CA ASN A 99 20.06 -4.89 -5.70
C ASN A 99 18.76 -4.24 -6.17
N VAL A 100 18.64 -4.00 -7.48
CA VAL A 100 17.41 -3.52 -8.12
C VAL A 100 16.73 -4.71 -8.78
N ARG A 101 15.44 -4.86 -8.53
CA ARG A 101 14.63 -5.92 -9.12
C ARG A 101 14.32 -5.62 -10.57
N VAL A 102 14.25 -6.66 -11.41
CA VAL A 102 13.91 -6.51 -12.82
C VAL A 102 12.77 -7.43 -13.21
N GLY A 103 11.78 -6.86 -13.87
CA GLY A 103 10.75 -7.61 -14.57
C GLY A 103 10.60 -7.19 -16.02
N VAL A 104 9.58 -7.76 -16.64
CA VAL A 104 9.09 -7.33 -17.94
C VAL A 104 7.66 -6.86 -17.80
N SER A 105 7.35 -5.79 -18.51
CA SER A 105 5.98 -5.42 -18.83
C SER A 105 5.55 -6.21 -20.07
N ILE A 106 4.35 -6.76 -20.02
CA ILE A 106 3.71 -7.46 -21.13
C ILE A 106 2.57 -6.57 -21.60
N GLY A 107 2.64 -6.12 -22.85
CA GLY A 107 1.66 -5.23 -23.46
C GLY A 107 2.11 -3.78 -23.53
N GLY A 108 1.20 -2.88 -23.17
CA GLY A 108 1.28 -1.43 -23.30
C GLY A 108 0.49 -0.88 -24.47
N TRP A 109 0.46 0.45 -24.55
CA TRP A 109 -0.19 1.18 -25.62
C TRP A 109 0.29 0.74 -27.00
N GLY A 110 -0.66 0.30 -27.84
CA GLY A 110 -0.37 -0.22 -29.19
C GLY A 110 0.25 -1.63 -29.23
N LEU A 111 0.42 -2.28 -28.07
CA LEU A 111 1.00 -3.63 -27.94
C LEU A 111 0.03 -4.63 -27.28
N SER A 112 -1.22 -4.22 -27.05
CA SER A 112 -2.22 -4.99 -26.32
C SER A 112 -3.17 -5.84 -27.19
N ASP A 113 -3.07 -5.74 -28.52
CA ASP A 113 -4.03 -6.30 -29.49
C ASP A 113 -4.33 -7.79 -29.30
N ASN A 114 -3.34 -8.59 -28.89
CA ASN A 114 -3.47 -10.04 -28.78
C ASN A 114 -3.82 -10.52 -27.36
N PHE A 115 -4.00 -9.63 -26.38
CA PHE A 115 -4.33 -10.07 -25.02
C PHE A 115 -5.62 -10.89 -24.97
N SER A 116 -6.64 -10.45 -25.70
CA SER A 116 -7.94 -11.14 -25.77
C SER A 116 -7.78 -12.60 -26.23
N GLN A 117 -7.00 -12.83 -27.28
CA GLN A 117 -6.78 -14.18 -27.80
C GLN A 117 -5.80 -14.98 -26.93
N ALA A 118 -4.75 -14.34 -26.40
CA ALA A 118 -3.76 -15.00 -25.55
C ALA A 118 -4.35 -15.46 -24.20
N THR A 119 -5.33 -14.72 -23.67
CA THR A 119 -5.99 -15.00 -22.38
C THR A 119 -7.33 -15.71 -22.53
N SER A 120 -7.72 -16.08 -23.76
CA SER A 120 -8.92 -16.89 -24.01
C SER A 120 -8.82 -18.25 -23.32
N LYS A 121 -9.96 -18.90 -23.07
CA LYS A 121 -10.01 -20.21 -22.40
C LYS A 121 -9.12 -21.26 -23.07
N GLU A 122 -8.99 -21.19 -24.40
CA GLU A 122 -8.23 -22.12 -25.23
C GLU A 122 -6.71 -21.91 -25.07
N ASN A 123 -6.26 -20.66 -24.98
CA ASN A 123 -4.84 -20.30 -25.02
C ASN A 123 -4.24 -19.95 -23.65
N ARG A 124 -5.06 -19.56 -22.67
CA ARG A 124 -4.61 -19.00 -21.39
C ARG A 124 -3.63 -19.90 -20.63
N ALA A 125 -3.89 -21.20 -20.57
CA ALA A 125 -2.99 -22.14 -19.91
C ALA A 125 -1.60 -22.20 -20.59
N HIS A 126 -1.55 -22.11 -21.92
CA HIS A 126 -0.30 -22.01 -22.66
C HIS A 126 0.36 -20.66 -22.41
N PHE A 127 -0.39 -19.56 -22.47
CA PHE A 127 0.14 -18.22 -22.21
C PHE A 127 0.75 -18.04 -20.82
N VAL A 128 0.06 -18.50 -19.78
CA VAL A 128 0.57 -18.53 -18.41
C VAL A 128 1.87 -19.33 -18.33
N LYS A 129 1.93 -20.51 -18.97
CA LYS A 129 3.14 -21.33 -19.01
C LYS A 129 4.31 -20.62 -19.72
N GLU A 130 4.03 -19.90 -20.80
CA GLU A 130 5.03 -19.13 -21.54
C GLU A 130 5.59 -17.98 -20.69
N ILE A 131 4.74 -17.26 -19.95
CA ILE A 131 5.15 -16.22 -19.00
C ILE A 131 6.05 -16.81 -17.90
N VAL A 132 5.64 -17.91 -17.27
CA VAL A 132 6.43 -18.56 -16.21
C VAL A 132 7.79 -19.01 -16.74
N ARG A 133 7.82 -19.61 -17.94
CA ARG A 133 9.07 -20.02 -18.59
C ARG A 133 9.97 -18.83 -18.89
N PHE A 134 9.39 -17.72 -19.36
CA PHE A 134 10.13 -16.49 -19.66
C PHE A 134 10.72 -15.87 -18.39
N ALA A 135 9.93 -15.77 -17.32
CA ALA A 135 10.38 -15.30 -16.01
C ALA A 135 11.57 -16.12 -15.48
N ALA A 136 11.48 -17.44 -15.57
CA ALA A 136 12.56 -18.34 -15.16
C ALA A 136 13.81 -18.19 -16.04
N LYS A 137 13.64 -18.08 -17.36
CA LYS A 137 14.75 -17.97 -18.33
C LYS A 137 15.62 -16.73 -18.06
N TYR A 138 14.99 -15.58 -17.83
CA TYR A 138 15.69 -14.31 -17.63
C TYR A 138 15.87 -13.94 -16.15
N LYS A 139 15.50 -14.83 -15.22
CA LYS A 139 15.61 -14.62 -13.77
C LYS A 139 14.89 -13.34 -13.30
N LEU A 140 13.69 -13.13 -13.80
CA LEU A 140 12.88 -11.95 -13.48
C LEU A 140 12.35 -12.03 -12.04
N ASP A 141 12.20 -10.86 -11.42
CA ASP A 141 11.66 -10.66 -10.08
C ASP A 141 10.20 -10.17 -10.10
N THR A 142 9.76 -9.57 -11.21
CA THR A 142 8.38 -9.10 -11.43
C THR A 142 7.88 -9.52 -12.81
N ILE A 143 6.58 -9.76 -12.91
CA ILE A 143 5.83 -9.79 -14.17
C ILE A 143 4.76 -8.71 -14.09
N ASP A 144 4.86 -7.73 -14.99
CA ASP A 144 3.91 -6.64 -15.09
C ASP A 144 2.96 -6.87 -16.26
N ILE A 145 1.66 -6.79 -15.99
CA ILE A 145 0.62 -6.92 -16.99
C ILE A 145 0.07 -5.54 -17.33
N ASP A 146 0.35 -5.10 -18.55
CA ASP A 146 -0.03 -3.79 -19.08
C ASP A 146 -1.00 -3.98 -20.25
N TRP A 147 -2.22 -4.47 -19.96
CA TRP A 147 -3.26 -4.57 -20.96
C TRP A 147 -3.99 -3.24 -21.04
N GLU A 148 -3.85 -2.55 -22.17
CA GLU A 148 -4.48 -1.25 -22.47
C GLU A 148 -5.60 -1.34 -23.52
N TYR A 149 -6.87 -1.55 -23.18
CA TYR A 149 -7.40 -2.02 -21.89
C TYR A 149 -8.36 -3.19 -22.13
N PRO A 150 -8.52 -4.14 -21.19
CA PRO A 150 -9.56 -5.15 -21.31
C PRO A 150 -10.91 -4.45 -21.42
N SER A 151 -11.79 -4.89 -22.30
CA SER A 151 -13.18 -4.42 -22.34
C SER A 151 -13.99 -4.94 -21.15
N VAL A 152 -15.17 -4.37 -20.89
CA VAL A 152 -16.09 -4.87 -19.85
C VAL A 152 -16.44 -6.35 -20.06
N SER A 153 -16.61 -6.78 -21.32
CA SER A 153 -16.85 -8.19 -21.65
C SER A 153 -15.65 -9.11 -21.38
N GLU A 154 -14.44 -8.55 -21.34
CA GLU A 154 -13.20 -9.28 -21.09
C GLU A 154 -12.76 -9.23 -19.62
N ALA A 155 -13.47 -8.50 -18.77
CA ALA A 155 -13.11 -8.35 -17.36
C ALA A 155 -13.02 -9.69 -16.62
N ALA A 156 -14.00 -10.59 -16.82
CA ALA A 156 -13.97 -11.93 -16.25
C ALA A 156 -12.82 -12.79 -16.79
N GLN A 157 -12.50 -12.64 -18.09
CA GLN A 157 -11.39 -13.32 -18.72
C GLN A 157 -10.05 -12.84 -18.16
N PHE A 158 -9.91 -11.53 -17.95
CA PHE A 158 -8.74 -10.94 -17.31
C PHE A 158 -8.58 -11.45 -15.88
N THR A 159 -9.67 -11.52 -15.09
CA THR A 159 -9.64 -12.09 -13.74
C THR A 159 -9.18 -13.55 -13.72
N ASP A 160 -9.70 -14.39 -14.61
CA ASP A 160 -9.28 -15.78 -14.72
C ASP A 160 -7.79 -15.91 -15.07
N PHE A 161 -7.32 -15.07 -16.00
CA PHE A 161 -5.89 -14.99 -16.34
C PHE A 161 -5.02 -14.59 -15.16
N MET A 162 -5.39 -13.54 -14.42
CA MET A 162 -4.62 -13.10 -13.26
C MET A 162 -4.55 -14.18 -12.18
N LYS A 163 -5.66 -14.90 -11.91
CA LYS A 163 -5.70 -16.02 -10.97
C LYS A 163 -4.78 -17.17 -11.38
N GLU A 164 -4.89 -17.62 -12.63
CA GLU A 164 -4.05 -18.70 -13.15
C GLU A 164 -2.57 -18.32 -13.18
N LEU A 165 -2.26 -17.09 -13.59
CA LEU A 165 -0.90 -16.55 -13.57
C LEU A 165 -0.33 -16.52 -12.16
N ARG A 166 -1.10 -16.02 -11.19
CA ARG A 166 -0.65 -15.90 -9.80
C ARG A 166 -0.36 -17.25 -9.17
N VAL A 167 -1.19 -18.27 -9.46
CA VAL A 167 -0.99 -19.65 -9.01
C VAL A 167 0.25 -20.28 -9.64
N ALA A 168 0.50 -20.03 -10.93
CA ALA A 168 1.58 -20.67 -11.68
C ALA A 168 2.97 -20.05 -11.40
N LEU A 169 3.04 -18.75 -11.13
CA LEU A 169 4.31 -18.08 -10.83
C LEU A 169 4.82 -18.44 -9.43
N PRO A 170 6.13 -18.69 -9.27
CA PRO A 170 6.71 -18.96 -7.97
C PRO A 170 6.57 -17.74 -7.05
N SER A 171 6.45 -17.97 -5.75
CA SER A 171 6.21 -16.92 -4.74
C SER A 171 7.30 -15.85 -4.61
N LYS A 172 8.42 -16.00 -5.33
CA LYS A 172 9.53 -15.03 -5.38
C LYS A 172 9.42 -14.07 -6.58
N VAL A 173 8.47 -14.31 -7.49
CA VAL A 173 8.18 -13.46 -8.63
C VAL A 173 6.86 -12.77 -8.34
N ASP A 174 6.93 -11.46 -8.15
CA ASP A 174 5.73 -10.65 -7.92
C ASP A 174 4.98 -10.43 -9.23
N VAL A 175 3.69 -10.20 -9.13
CA VAL A 175 2.83 -9.85 -10.25
C VAL A 175 2.31 -8.45 -10.04
N THR A 176 2.37 -7.62 -11.08
CA THR A 176 1.85 -6.26 -11.05
C THR A 176 0.89 -6.05 -12.20
N ILE A 177 -0.02 -5.09 -12.04
CA ILE A 177 -0.95 -4.68 -13.08
C ILE A 177 -0.76 -3.19 -13.31
N CYS A 178 -0.63 -2.79 -14.57
CA CYS A 178 -0.70 -1.40 -14.98
C CYS A 178 -2.17 -1.03 -15.25
N VAL A 179 -2.62 0.09 -14.69
CA VAL A 179 -4.01 0.56 -14.82
C VAL A 179 -4.02 2.03 -15.29
N PRO A 180 -5.08 2.47 -15.99
CA PRO A 180 -5.16 3.84 -16.51
C PRO A 180 -5.29 4.89 -15.41
N SER A 181 -5.14 6.15 -15.79
CA SER A 181 -5.70 7.25 -15.02
C SER A 181 -7.21 7.06 -14.89
N GLY A 182 -7.72 6.86 -13.67
CA GLY A 182 -9.13 6.65 -13.38
C GLY A 182 -9.98 7.91 -13.52
N VAL A 183 -9.33 9.07 -13.50
CA VAL A 183 -9.94 10.38 -13.73
C VAL A 183 -9.19 11.16 -14.82
N THR A 184 -9.85 12.15 -15.41
CA THR A 184 -9.26 13.18 -16.28
C THR A 184 -8.62 14.29 -15.43
N ALA A 185 -7.88 15.21 -16.07
CA ALA A 185 -7.16 16.32 -15.42
C ALA A 185 -8.06 17.29 -14.65
N ASP A 186 -9.36 17.31 -14.94
CA ASP A 186 -10.40 18.06 -14.21
C ASP A 186 -11.08 17.25 -13.09
N GLY A 187 -10.61 16.03 -12.82
CA GLY A 187 -11.11 15.17 -11.75
C GLY A 187 -12.40 14.44 -12.06
N VAL A 188 -12.83 14.42 -13.33
CA VAL A 188 -14.01 13.66 -13.78
C VAL A 188 -13.59 12.21 -14.06
N PRO A 189 -14.40 11.19 -13.73
CA PRO A 189 -14.09 9.82 -14.12
C PRO A 189 -13.79 9.72 -15.62
N SER A 190 -12.62 9.18 -15.98
CA SER A 190 -12.20 9.00 -17.38
C SER A 190 -12.85 7.77 -18.03
N GLY A 191 -13.50 6.93 -17.22
CA GLY A 191 -14.23 5.73 -17.61
C GLY A 191 -14.81 5.03 -16.39
N SER A 192 -15.49 3.92 -16.62
CA SER A 192 -15.99 3.03 -15.56
C SER A 192 -15.01 1.88 -15.31
N TRP A 193 -13.75 2.22 -15.01
CA TRP A 193 -12.63 1.25 -15.00
C TRP A 193 -12.81 0.10 -14.01
N GLU A 194 -13.63 0.27 -12.97
CA GLU A 194 -14.04 -0.81 -12.06
C GLU A 194 -14.76 -1.98 -12.77
N GLN A 195 -15.34 -1.72 -13.96
CA GLN A 195 -15.99 -2.75 -14.79
C GLN A 195 -15.01 -3.49 -15.70
N HIS A 196 -13.82 -2.94 -15.91
CA HIS A 196 -12.76 -3.51 -16.75
C HIS A 196 -11.72 -4.25 -15.89
N PHE A 197 -11.38 -3.65 -14.75
CA PHE A 197 -10.43 -4.15 -13.76
C PHE A 197 -11.17 -4.51 -12.47
N THR A 198 -11.63 -5.75 -12.37
CA THR A 198 -12.39 -6.20 -11.20
C THR A 198 -11.52 -6.20 -9.93
N PRO A 199 -12.08 -5.94 -8.73
CA PRO A 199 -11.35 -6.05 -7.47
C PRO A 199 -10.70 -7.42 -7.28
N GLU A 200 -11.32 -8.49 -7.79
CA GLU A 200 -10.76 -9.84 -7.77
C GLU A 200 -9.49 -9.96 -8.61
N ALA A 201 -9.45 -9.37 -9.81
CA ALA A 201 -8.24 -9.36 -10.63
C ALA A 201 -7.12 -8.54 -9.97
N LEU A 202 -7.45 -7.36 -9.46
CA LEU A 202 -6.50 -6.47 -8.79
C LEU A 202 -5.92 -7.10 -7.50
N ALA A 203 -6.71 -7.92 -6.80
CA ALA A 203 -6.26 -8.60 -5.59
C ALA A 203 -5.15 -9.64 -5.82
N GLU A 204 -5.08 -10.21 -7.03
CA GLU A 204 -4.03 -11.17 -7.42
C GLU A 204 -2.66 -10.52 -7.64
N ALA A 205 -2.63 -9.20 -7.82
CA ALA A 205 -1.39 -8.44 -7.93
C ALA A 205 -0.78 -8.13 -6.55
N ASP A 206 0.55 -8.18 -6.50
CA ASP A 206 1.34 -7.73 -5.35
C ASP A 206 1.25 -6.20 -5.20
N TRP A 207 1.23 -5.46 -6.31
CA TRP A 207 0.88 -4.04 -6.36
C TRP A 207 0.34 -3.61 -7.74
N ILE A 208 -0.21 -2.41 -7.77
CA ILE A 208 -0.82 -1.79 -8.96
C ILE A 208 -0.02 -0.55 -9.36
N ASN A 209 0.39 -0.48 -10.63
CA ASN A 209 1.04 0.67 -11.24
C ASN A 209 -0.06 1.55 -11.87
N VAL A 210 -0.25 2.79 -11.39
CA VAL A 210 -1.30 3.69 -11.89
C VAL A 210 -0.70 4.71 -12.86
N MET A 211 -1.14 4.71 -14.12
CA MET A 211 -0.72 5.65 -15.15
C MET A 211 -1.38 7.03 -14.96
N SER A 212 -0.97 7.75 -13.92
CA SER A 212 -1.51 9.07 -13.56
C SER A 212 -0.96 10.20 -14.45
N TYR A 213 -1.08 10.04 -15.76
CA TYR A 213 -0.67 10.95 -16.81
C TYR A 213 -1.53 10.73 -18.07
N ASP A 214 -1.30 11.53 -19.12
CA ASP A 214 -2.08 11.51 -20.37
C ASP A 214 -3.57 11.81 -20.21
N ALA A 215 -3.94 12.49 -19.11
CA ALA A 215 -5.32 12.72 -18.71
C ALA A 215 -5.91 14.06 -19.17
N GLN A 216 -5.38 14.66 -20.25
CA GLN A 216 -5.85 15.97 -20.74
C GLN A 216 -7.37 15.94 -21.02
N SER A 217 -8.06 17.02 -20.66
CA SER A 217 -9.48 17.21 -20.97
C SER A 217 -9.74 18.64 -21.45
N ALA A 218 -10.94 18.90 -21.97
CA ALA A 218 -11.29 20.20 -22.54
C ALA A 218 -11.15 21.31 -21.49
N GLY A 219 -10.22 22.25 -21.72
CA GLY A 219 -9.92 23.35 -20.78
C GLY A 219 -8.84 23.02 -19.73
N TYR A 220 -8.36 21.79 -19.68
CA TYR A 220 -7.35 21.30 -18.73
C TYR A 220 -6.17 20.69 -19.50
N PRO A 221 -5.24 21.54 -19.96
CA PRO A 221 -4.23 21.13 -20.93
C PRO A 221 -3.05 20.37 -20.31
N ASN A 222 -2.88 20.46 -18.98
CA ASN A 222 -1.87 19.69 -18.28
C ASN A 222 -2.29 18.22 -18.20
N HIS A 223 -1.48 17.33 -18.78
CA HIS A 223 -1.77 15.90 -18.84
C HIS A 223 -1.50 15.15 -17.53
N SER A 224 -0.84 15.77 -16.54
CA SER A 224 -0.49 15.16 -15.27
C SER A 224 -0.36 16.17 -14.12
N PRO A 225 -1.39 16.97 -13.81
CA PRO A 225 -1.32 17.93 -12.69
C PRO A 225 -1.17 17.21 -11.33
N LEU A 226 -0.86 17.96 -10.27
CA LEU A 226 -0.71 17.40 -8.92
C LEU A 226 -2.02 16.78 -8.42
N GLU A 227 -3.15 17.44 -8.68
CA GLU A 227 -4.48 17.05 -8.24
C GLU A 227 -4.88 15.68 -8.83
N LEU A 228 -4.53 15.44 -10.09
CA LEU A 228 -4.74 14.15 -10.77
C LEU A 228 -4.08 12.99 -9.99
N HIS A 229 -2.90 13.24 -9.43
CA HIS A 229 -2.13 12.24 -8.67
C HIS A 229 -2.88 11.79 -7.41
N GLU A 230 -3.40 12.75 -6.63
CA GLU A 230 -4.22 12.47 -5.44
C GLU A 230 -5.55 11.79 -5.80
N GLN A 231 -6.20 12.27 -6.85
CA GLN A 231 -7.49 11.73 -7.29
C GLN A 231 -7.35 10.29 -7.79
N ASN A 232 -6.27 9.96 -8.49
CA ASN A 232 -5.99 8.60 -8.94
C ASN A 232 -5.69 7.63 -7.80
N LEU A 233 -4.93 8.06 -6.79
CA LEU A 233 -4.75 7.28 -5.56
C LEU A 233 -6.10 7.01 -4.90
N THR A 234 -6.95 8.03 -4.80
CA THR A 234 -8.29 7.91 -4.21
C THR A 234 -9.16 6.94 -5.01
N TYR A 235 -9.23 7.12 -6.34
CA TYR A 235 -10.06 6.30 -7.23
C TYR A 235 -9.67 4.84 -7.16
N TRP A 236 -8.40 4.49 -7.42
CA TRP A 236 -7.97 3.09 -7.44
C TRP A 236 -7.99 2.45 -6.05
N ASN A 237 -7.75 3.23 -4.99
CA ASN A 237 -7.96 2.73 -3.63
C ASN A 237 -9.43 2.37 -3.40
N GLN A 238 -10.38 3.19 -3.85
CA GLN A 238 -11.82 2.91 -3.75
C GLN A 238 -12.24 1.68 -4.57
N VAL A 239 -11.76 1.55 -5.81
CA VAL A 239 -12.01 0.36 -6.65
C VAL A 239 -11.57 -0.92 -5.92
N MET A 240 -10.45 -0.87 -5.21
CA MET A 240 -9.96 -2.01 -4.43
C MET A 240 -10.64 -2.19 -3.06
N GLY A 241 -11.57 -1.32 -2.64
CA GLY A 241 -12.29 -1.44 -1.36
C GLY A 241 -11.87 -0.46 -0.26
N GLY A 242 -10.98 0.49 -0.56
CA GLY A 242 -10.72 1.70 0.25
C GLY A 242 -9.56 1.62 1.25
N ASN A 243 -8.87 0.49 1.35
CA ASN A 243 -7.82 0.23 2.35
C ASN A 243 -6.54 -0.38 1.75
N HIS A 244 -6.21 0.00 0.51
CA HIS A 244 -5.15 -0.59 -0.32
C HIS A 244 -4.17 0.44 -0.91
N LEU A 245 -4.06 1.64 -0.32
CA LEU A 245 -3.02 2.61 -0.69
C LEU A 245 -1.62 1.98 -0.64
N ASP A 246 -1.38 1.07 0.30
CA ASP A 246 -0.12 0.33 0.46
C ASP A 246 0.15 -0.72 -0.63
N LYS A 247 -0.70 -0.79 -1.66
CA LYS A 247 -0.52 -1.53 -2.91
C LYS A 247 -0.45 -0.61 -4.14
N LEU A 248 -0.56 0.71 -4.00
CA LEU A 248 -0.55 1.63 -5.14
C LEU A 248 0.83 2.24 -5.36
N VAL A 249 1.33 2.10 -6.58
CA VAL A 249 2.52 2.78 -7.09
C VAL A 249 2.05 3.71 -8.20
N ILE A 250 2.23 5.01 -8.03
CA ILE A 250 1.59 6.01 -8.88
C ILE A 250 2.57 6.72 -9.82
N GLY A 251 2.19 6.80 -11.09
CA GLY A 251 3.01 7.23 -12.22
C GLY A 251 3.31 8.72 -12.28
N ILE A 252 4.55 9.04 -12.63
CA ILE A 252 5.06 10.38 -12.90
C ILE A 252 5.68 10.38 -14.31
N PRO A 253 5.20 11.25 -15.23
CA PRO A 253 5.73 11.31 -16.59
C PRO A 253 7.02 12.15 -16.64
N PHE A 254 8.05 11.61 -17.30
CA PHE A 254 9.30 12.30 -17.63
C PHE A 254 9.28 12.81 -19.07
N TYR A 255 8.11 13.27 -19.51
CA TYR A 255 7.89 13.91 -20.80
C TYR A 255 6.84 15.00 -20.65
N GLY A 256 6.81 15.90 -21.61
CA GLY A 256 5.73 16.84 -21.81
C GLY A 256 4.85 16.47 -22.99
N LYS A 257 3.59 16.88 -22.91
CA LYS A 257 2.59 16.67 -23.95
C LYS A 257 1.96 18.01 -24.34
N ALA A 258 1.89 18.28 -25.64
CA ALA A 258 1.25 19.46 -26.19
C ALA A 258 -0.24 19.20 -26.49
N LEU A 259 -0.99 20.27 -26.75
CA LEU A 259 -2.41 20.18 -27.09
C LEU A 259 -2.70 19.51 -28.44
N ASP A 260 -1.74 19.55 -29.36
CA ASP A 260 -1.82 18.87 -30.65
C ASP A 260 -1.46 17.37 -30.57
N GLY A 261 -1.19 16.87 -29.36
CA GLY A 261 -0.80 15.48 -29.10
C GLY A 261 0.71 15.23 -29.23
N SER A 262 1.51 16.21 -29.63
CA SER A 262 2.97 16.07 -29.71
C SER A 262 3.56 15.77 -28.33
N VAL A 263 4.52 14.86 -28.29
CA VAL A 263 5.23 14.46 -27.07
C VAL A 263 6.71 14.82 -27.18
N LEU A 264 7.28 15.34 -26.09
CA LEU A 264 8.70 15.64 -25.99
C LEU A 264 9.25 15.14 -24.66
N THR A 265 10.31 14.35 -24.68
CA THR A 265 10.98 13.87 -23.46
C THR A 265 11.51 15.04 -22.64
N TYR A 266 11.59 14.87 -21.31
CA TYR A 266 12.09 15.91 -20.42
C TYR A 266 13.50 16.35 -20.80
N GLN A 267 14.41 15.42 -21.11
CA GLN A 267 15.76 15.75 -21.59
C GLN A 267 15.75 16.62 -22.85
N ASN A 268 14.93 16.30 -23.84
CA ASN A 268 14.88 17.04 -25.11
C ASN A 268 14.24 18.42 -24.96
N MET A 269 13.32 18.56 -24.02
CA MET A 269 12.76 19.85 -23.65
C MET A 269 13.80 20.71 -22.93
N ILE A 270 14.44 20.19 -21.88
CA ILE A 270 15.44 20.94 -21.11
C ILE A 270 16.66 21.33 -21.95
N ALA A 271 17.06 20.51 -22.91
CA ALA A 271 18.15 20.84 -23.84
C ALA A 271 17.86 22.06 -24.73
N LYS A 272 16.59 22.39 -24.95
CA LYS A 272 16.15 23.51 -25.81
C LYS A 272 15.80 24.78 -25.02
N LEU A 273 15.73 24.69 -23.70
CA LEU A 273 15.35 25.80 -22.82
C LEU A 273 16.59 26.45 -22.21
N SER A 274 16.63 27.79 -22.24
CA SER A 274 17.72 28.58 -21.63
C SER A 274 17.73 28.47 -20.12
N GLU A 275 16.55 28.37 -19.50
CA GLU A 275 16.36 28.32 -18.05
C GLU A 275 15.62 27.06 -17.62
N VAL A 276 15.73 26.72 -16.34
CA VAL A 276 14.95 25.62 -15.75
C VAL A 276 13.52 26.10 -15.56
N PRO A 277 12.51 25.44 -16.13
CA PRO A 277 11.13 25.84 -15.92
C PRO A 277 10.71 25.77 -14.46
N THR A 278 10.02 26.82 -14.01
CA THR A 278 9.38 26.92 -12.69
C THR A 278 7.88 26.65 -12.74
N ARG A 279 7.33 26.48 -13.95
CA ARG A 279 5.95 26.11 -14.23
C ARG A 279 5.88 24.71 -14.83
N ASP A 280 4.69 24.12 -14.83
CA ASP A 280 4.40 22.82 -15.46
C ASP A 280 4.07 22.95 -16.96
N ASP A 281 4.52 24.05 -17.56
CA ASP A 281 4.42 24.32 -18.98
C ASP A 281 5.66 25.09 -19.47
N ALA A 282 6.08 24.81 -20.70
CA ALA A 282 7.16 25.53 -21.37
C ALA A 282 6.94 25.53 -22.89
N GLU A 283 7.25 26.65 -23.53
CA GLU A 283 7.25 26.76 -24.98
C GLU A 283 8.58 26.27 -25.56
N VAL A 284 8.51 25.34 -26.51
CA VAL A 284 9.66 24.82 -27.25
C VAL A 284 9.34 24.91 -28.74
N ASN A 285 10.11 25.72 -29.47
CA ASN A 285 9.95 25.94 -30.91
C ASN A 285 8.51 26.34 -31.33
N GLY A 286 7.85 27.19 -30.54
CA GLY A 286 6.49 27.67 -30.82
C GLY A 286 5.36 26.72 -30.40
N THR A 287 5.68 25.58 -29.78
CA THR A 287 4.70 24.65 -29.21
C THR A 287 4.81 24.64 -27.69
N VAL A 288 3.68 24.79 -26.99
CA VAL A 288 3.62 24.68 -25.53
C VAL A 288 3.48 23.21 -25.13
N TYR A 289 4.43 22.71 -24.35
CA TYR A 289 4.39 21.39 -23.75
C TYR A 289 4.04 21.50 -22.27
N TYR A 290 3.09 20.69 -21.81
CA TYR A 290 2.74 20.57 -20.40
C TYR A 290 3.40 19.32 -19.81
N PHE A 291 4.06 19.45 -18.67
CA PHE A 291 4.88 18.40 -18.04
C PHE A 291 4.92 18.58 -16.52
N ASN A 292 5.71 17.78 -15.80
CA ASN A 292 5.95 17.99 -14.37
C ASN A 292 7.34 18.56 -14.12
N ASN A 293 7.40 19.76 -13.57
CA ASN A 293 8.66 20.36 -13.13
C ASN A 293 9.15 19.74 -11.80
N LYS A 294 10.33 20.17 -11.34
CA LYS A 294 10.95 19.65 -10.11
C LYS A 294 10.08 19.88 -8.86
N GLU A 295 9.36 21.00 -8.77
CA GLU A 295 8.48 21.27 -7.63
C GLU A 295 7.28 20.32 -7.62
N THR A 296 6.63 20.13 -8.77
CA THR A 296 5.48 19.21 -8.90
C THR A 296 5.90 17.77 -8.61
N ILE A 297 7.06 17.31 -9.10
CA ILE A 297 7.57 15.96 -8.80
C ILE A 297 7.86 15.79 -7.31
N SER A 298 8.43 16.80 -6.64
CA SER A 298 8.62 16.76 -5.19
C SER A 298 7.29 16.67 -4.46
N LYS A 299 6.29 17.47 -4.85
CA LYS A 299 4.94 17.44 -4.26
C LYS A 299 4.24 16.10 -4.48
N LYS A 300 4.29 15.51 -5.68
CA LYS A 300 3.72 14.19 -5.98
C LYS A 300 4.37 13.08 -5.16
N THR A 301 5.70 13.13 -5.04
CA THR A 301 6.44 12.17 -4.21
C THR A 301 6.06 12.32 -2.73
N GLN A 302 6.01 13.55 -2.23
CA GLN A 302 5.60 13.84 -0.85
C GLN A 302 4.15 13.39 -0.60
N LEU A 303 3.23 13.67 -1.52
CA LEU A 303 1.84 13.27 -1.40
C LEU A 303 1.68 11.75 -1.34
N SER A 304 2.46 11.02 -2.14
CA SER A 304 2.48 9.54 -2.11
C SER A 304 2.96 9.03 -0.75
N ILE A 305 3.98 9.68 -0.16
CA ILE A 305 4.48 9.37 1.19
C ILE A 305 3.40 9.66 2.25
N ASP A 306 2.79 10.84 2.20
CA ASP A 306 1.82 11.31 3.18
C ASP A 306 0.54 10.45 3.18
N GLN A 307 0.10 10.02 1.99
CA GLN A 307 -1.02 9.09 1.83
C GLN A 307 -0.63 7.63 2.08
N GLN A 308 0.64 7.35 2.40
CA GLN A 308 1.14 6.00 2.66
C GLN A 308 0.96 5.04 1.47
N ALA A 309 1.03 5.59 0.25
CA ALA A 309 1.10 4.80 -0.97
C ALA A 309 2.36 3.90 -0.96
N LEU A 310 2.37 2.82 -1.75
CA LEU A 310 3.51 1.91 -1.82
C LEU A 310 4.76 2.58 -2.43
N GLY A 311 4.55 3.48 -3.39
CA GLY A 311 5.66 4.14 -4.09
C GLY A 311 5.23 5.05 -5.23
N VAL A 312 6.22 5.43 -6.04
CA VAL A 312 6.01 6.11 -7.32
C VAL A 312 6.56 5.26 -8.47
N MET A 313 5.91 5.41 -9.63
CA MET A 313 6.35 4.83 -10.90
C MET A 313 6.82 5.96 -11.82
N ILE A 314 7.81 5.70 -12.66
CA ILE A 314 8.38 6.66 -13.60
C ILE A 314 8.21 6.13 -15.01
N TRP A 315 7.57 6.93 -15.86
CA TRP A 315 7.54 6.73 -17.32
C TRP A 315 8.22 7.90 -18.03
N ALA A 316 9.41 7.77 -18.61
CA ALA A 316 10.38 6.70 -18.40
C ALA A 316 11.70 7.30 -17.86
N PRO A 317 12.46 6.60 -16.99
CA PRO A 317 13.69 7.14 -16.43
C PRO A 317 14.73 7.55 -17.48
N THR A 318 14.74 6.90 -18.63
CA THR A 318 15.63 7.24 -19.75
C THR A 318 15.33 8.60 -20.38
N GLN A 319 14.15 9.17 -20.08
CA GLN A 319 13.72 10.49 -20.55
C GLN A 319 14.17 11.63 -19.62
N ASP A 320 14.77 11.31 -18.46
CA ASP A 320 15.42 12.30 -17.59
C ASP A 320 16.70 12.84 -18.24
N VAL A 321 17.22 13.94 -17.72
CA VAL A 321 18.52 14.50 -18.15
C VAL A 321 19.71 13.66 -17.67
N GLU A 322 20.87 13.89 -18.28
CA GLU A 322 22.16 13.24 -17.98
C GLU A 322 22.48 13.15 -16.47
N LEU A 323 23.16 12.07 -16.05
CA LEU A 323 23.51 11.76 -14.66
C LEU A 323 24.22 12.89 -13.90
N ASN A 324 25.00 13.71 -14.60
CA ASN A 324 25.76 14.83 -14.00
C ASN A 324 24.98 16.15 -13.93
N SER A 325 23.75 16.17 -14.46
CA SER A 325 22.94 17.38 -14.54
C SER A 325 22.29 17.71 -13.18
N PRO A 326 22.33 18.96 -12.71
CA PRO A 326 21.59 19.37 -11.51
C PRO A 326 20.07 19.43 -11.74
N ARG A 327 19.61 19.20 -12.98
CA ARG A 327 18.21 19.31 -13.39
C ARG A 327 17.45 17.97 -13.34
N ARG A 328 18.10 16.90 -12.88
CA ARG A 328 17.49 15.56 -12.81
C ARG A 328 16.22 15.51 -11.97
N LEU A 329 15.20 14.85 -12.51
CA LEU A 329 13.93 14.62 -11.84
C LEU A 329 14.01 13.43 -10.87
N THR A 330 14.79 12.41 -11.20
CA THR A 330 15.03 11.25 -10.31
C THR A 330 15.71 11.66 -8.99
N ASP A 331 16.59 12.66 -9.05
CA ASP A 331 17.23 13.24 -7.86
C ASP A 331 16.21 13.93 -6.95
N VAL A 332 15.14 14.51 -7.50
CA VAL A 332 14.06 15.13 -6.73
C VAL A 332 13.25 14.07 -5.99
N ILE A 333 12.91 12.97 -6.66
CA ILE A 333 12.18 11.85 -6.05
C ILE A 333 12.99 11.29 -4.88
N THR A 334 14.24 10.89 -5.13
CA THR A 334 15.10 10.31 -4.08
C THR A 334 15.47 11.30 -2.98
N GLY A 335 15.64 12.59 -3.31
CA GLY A 335 15.82 13.66 -2.33
C GLY A 335 14.62 13.82 -1.41
N THR A 336 13.40 13.75 -1.95
CA THR A 336 12.15 13.82 -1.18
C THR A 336 12.00 12.62 -0.24
N ILE A 337 12.30 11.41 -0.72
CA ILE A 337 12.31 10.18 0.10
C ILE A 337 13.31 10.30 1.26
N LYS A 338 14.55 10.71 0.98
CA LYS A 338 15.60 10.90 1.99
C LYS A 338 15.22 11.97 3.02
N LYS A 339 14.61 13.08 2.60
CA LYS A 339 14.13 14.15 3.50
C LYS A 339 13.08 13.63 4.50
N ASN A 340 12.27 12.66 4.10
CA ASN A 340 11.28 11.99 4.94
C ASN A 340 11.85 10.81 5.76
N GLN A 341 13.17 10.60 5.74
CA GLN A 341 13.86 9.52 6.48
C GLN A 341 13.39 8.11 6.09
N LEU A 342 12.92 7.96 4.85
CA LEU A 342 12.52 6.68 4.28
C LEU A 342 13.71 6.04 3.56
N ALA A 343 13.69 4.70 3.46
CA ALA A 343 14.62 3.97 2.60
C ALA A 343 13.90 3.42 1.38
N LEU A 344 14.68 3.16 0.32
CA LEU A 344 14.17 2.42 -0.83
C LEU A 344 13.96 0.95 -0.45
N ASP A 345 12.84 0.36 -0.86
CA ASP A 345 12.58 -1.08 -0.72
C ASP A 345 13.47 -1.91 -1.66
N LYS A 346 14.75 -2.04 -1.32
CA LYS A 346 15.70 -2.88 -2.06
C LYS A 346 15.66 -4.35 -1.64
N THR A 347 14.59 -4.79 -0.98
CA THR A 347 14.52 -6.17 -0.52
C THR A 347 14.22 -7.10 -1.70
N VAL A 348 15.27 -7.77 -2.18
CA VAL A 348 15.17 -8.87 -3.14
C VAL A 348 14.68 -10.11 -2.37
N PHE A 349 13.61 -10.75 -2.88
CA PHE A 349 12.89 -11.83 -2.20
C PHE A 349 13.77 -13.03 -1.76
N PRO A 350 13.35 -13.81 -0.74
CA PRO A 350 12.00 -13.81 -0.19
C PRO A 350 11.90 -13.20 1.20
N LYS A 351 11.18 -12.07 1.33
CA LYS A 351 10.48 -11.81 2.58
C LYS A 351 9.40 -12.88 2.69
N ALA A 352 9.48 -13.75 3.70
CA ALA A 352 8.30 -14.48 4.14
C ALA A 352 7.18 -13.45 4.29
N LYS A 353 5.98 -13.73 3.77
CA LYS A 353 4.78 -12.91 3.99
C LYS A 353 4.60 -12.73 5.50
N GLN A 354 5.23 -11.70 6.07
CA GLN A 354 4.86 -11.22 7.37
C GLN A 354 3.46 -10.68 7.14
N VAL A 355 2.49 -11.27 7.82
CA VAL A 355 1.17 -10.70 7.98
C VAL A 355 1.41 -9.24 8.37
N LYS A 356 1.15 -8.31 7.45
CA LYS A 356 1.17 -6.87 7.74
C LYS A 356 0.13 -6.68 8.85
N THR A 357 0.57 -6.64 10.10
CA THR A 357 -0.23 -6.09 11.17
C THR A 357 -0.52 -4.66 10.75
N SER A 358 -1.79 -4.34 10.50
CA SER A 358 -2.24 -3.01 10.09
C SER A 358 -1.46 -1.93 10.84
N ARG A 359 -0.82 -1.01 10.09
CA ARG A 359 -0.08 0.13 10.61
C ARG A 359 -0.91 0.86 11.68
N PHE A 360 -0.55 0.73 12.94
CA PHE A 360 -1.01 1.65 14.00
C PHE A 360 0.05 2.75 14.13
N LYS A 361 0.05 3.71 13.21
CA LYS A 361 0.76 4.98 13.42
C LYS A 361 -0.21 5.98 14.05
N GLY A 362 0.07 6.34 15.29
CA GLY A 362 -0.09 7.70 15.80
C GLY A 362 -1.49 8.30 15.97
N ILE A 363 -2.58 7.58 15.73
CA ILE A 363 -3.90 7.99 16.21
C ILE A 363 -4.11 7.24 17.52
N ILE A 364 -4.14 7.96 18.64
CA ILE A 364 -4.82 7.46 19.84
C ILE A 364 -6.25 7.18 19.40
N THR A 365 -6.53 5.94 19.02
CA THR A 365 -7.88 5.55 18.62
C THR A 365 -8.77 5.79 19.82
N TRP A 366 -10.02 6.22 19.59
CA TRP A 366 -11.00 6.34 20.66
C TRP A 366 -11.03 5.09 21.56
N LYS A 367 -10.80 3.90 20.98
CA LYS A 367 -10.63 2.64 21.70
C LYS A 367 -9.48 2.67 22.73
N PHE A 368 -8.32 3.21 22.41
CA PHE A 368 -7.19 3.33 23.35
C PHE A 368 -7.52 4.28 24.51
N PHE A 369 -8.09 5.45 24.21
CA PHE A 369 -8.50 6.43 25.24
C PHE A 369 -9.57 5.84 26.19
N PHE A 370 -10.60 5.21 25.63
CA PHE A 370 -11.63 4.56 26.43
C PHE A 370 -11.08 3.36 27.22
N THR A 371 -10.11 2.61 26.69
CA THR A 371 -9.48 1.51 27.42
C THR A 371 -8.76 2.02 28.68
N ILE A 372 -8.00 3.12 28.58
CA ILE A 372 -7.32 3.71 29.74
C ILE A 372 -8.33 4.19 30.80
N ILE A 373 -9.38 4.89 30.38
CA ILE A 373 -10.45 5.35 31.29
C ILE A 373 -11.07 4.14 32.00
N MET A 374 -11.44 3.10 31.25
CA MET A 374 -12.12 1.93 31.80
C MET A 374 -11.23 1.10 32.71
N LEU A 375 -9.91 1.06 32.48
CA LEU A 375 -8.95 0.48 33.42
C LEU A 375 -8.89 1.27 34.74
N GLY A 376 -9.01 2.61 34.68
CA GLY A 376 -9.15 3.46 35.86
C GLY A 376 -10.45 3.19 36.64
N VAL A 377 -11.58 3.05 35.95
CA VAL A 377 -12.87 2.70 36.57
C VAL A 377 -12.84 1.29 37.18
N LEU A 378 -12.18 0.34 36.51
CA LEU A 378 -11.97 -1.02 37.02
C LEU A 378 -11.15 -1.00 38.31
N ALA A 379 -10.04 -0.25 38.34
CA ALA A 379 -9.21 -0.09 39.53
C ALA A 379 -9.99 0.55 40.68
N PHE A 380 -10.84 1.55 40.40
CA PHE A 380 -11.73 2.16 41.39
C PHE A 380 -12.77 1.17 41.92
N GLY A 381 -13.39 0.38 41.04
CA GLY A 381 -14.33 -0.69 41.42
C GLY A 381 -13.69 -1.72 42.35
N LEU A 382 -12.47 -2.19 42.04
CA LEU A 382 -11.71 -3.13 42.87
C LEU A 382 -11.31 -2.51 44.22
N TRP A 383 -10.98 -1.21 44.22
CA TRP A 383 -10.69 -0.47 45.45
C TRP A 383 -11.92 -0.39 46.37
N LEU A 384 -13.10 -0.07 45.83
CA LEU A 384 -14.37 -0.12 46.56
C LEU A 384 -14.72 -1.54 47.04
N PHE A 385 -14.52 -2.55 46.17
CA PHE A 385 -14.78 -3.95 46.49
C PHE A 385 -13.95 -4.44 47.70
N SER A 386 -12.71 -3.94 47.81
CA SER A 386 -11.82 -4.24 48.93
C SER A 386 -12.24 -3.61 50.27
N GLY A 387 -13.33 -2.83 50.29
CA GLY A 387 -13.85 -2.14 51.48
C GLY A 387 -13.10 -0.85 51.83
N ARG A 388 -12.08 -0.46 51.07
CA ARG A 388 -11.24 0.72 51.34
C ARG A 388 -11.99 2.05 51.12
N GLY A 389 -13.04 2.05 50.31
CA GLY A 389 -13.90 3.22 50.09
C GLY A 389 -15.19 3.25 50.90
N ASN A 390 -15.37 2.35 51.89
CA ASN A 390 -16.61 2.28 52.67
C ASN A 390 -16.93 3.60 53.38
N GLN A 391 -15.91 4.35 53.80
CA GLN A 391 -16.06 5.68 54.39
C GLN A 391 -16.73 6.69 53.47
N TRP A 392 -16.65 6.51 52.16
CA TRP A 392 -17.22 7.41 51.15
C TRP A 392 -18.63 6.99 50.71
N MET A 393 -19.15 5.89 51.27
CA MET A 393 -20.55 5.51 51.06
C MET A 393 -21.46 6.42 51.90
N PRO A 394 -22.66 6.78 51.40
CA PRO A 394 -23.60 7.60 52.15
C PRO A 394 -24.08 6.86 53.40
N ASP A 395 -24.39 7.61 54.47
CA ASP A 395 -24.96 7.04 55.70
C ASP A 395 -26.41 6.58 55.53
N TYR A 396 -27.12 7.18 54.57
CA TYR A 396 -28.53 6.93 54.28
C TYR A 396 -28.78 6.92 52.76
N LEU A 397 -29.71 6.07 52.33
CA LEU A 397 -30.28 6.06 50.98
C LEU A 397 -31.80 6.20 51.12
N GLY A 398 -32.31 7.39 50.81
CA GLY A 398 -33.64 7.78 51.24
C GLY A 398 -33.74 7.76 52.76
N GLU A 399 -34.77 7.11 53.30
CA GLU A 399 -34.96 6.97 54.75
C GLU A 399 -34.21 5.79 55.38
N LYS A 400 -33.55 4.95 54.56
CA LYS A 400 -32.90 3.72 55.05
C LYS A 400 -31.43 3.95 55.37
N LYS A 401 -31.03 3.60 56.60
CA LYS A 401 -29.63 3.62 57.03
C LYS A 401 -28.81 2.56 56.31
N VAL A 402 -27.69 2.96 55.71
CA VAL A 402 -26.83 2.10 54.89
C VAL A 402 -25.77 1.43 55.76
N LYS A 403 -25.66 0.10 55.65
CA LYS A 403 -24.53 -0.65 56.21
C LYS A 403 -23.33 -0.51 55.29
N LYS A 404 -22.55 0.57 55.45
CA LYS A 404 -21.41 0.92 54.59
C LYS A 404 -20.44 -0.24 54.34
N GLU A 405 -20.19 -1.06 55.35
CA GLU A 405 -19.33 -2.25 55.28
C GLU A 405 -19.79 -3.32 54.30
N LYS A 406 -21.10 -3.40 54.04
CA LYS A 406 -21.70 -4.31 53.04
C LYS A 406 -22.01 -3.60 51.73
N PHE A 407 -22.35 -2.32 51.80
CA PHE A 407 -22.76 -1.53 50.65
C PHE A 407 -21.57 -1.15 49.75
N GLY A 408 -20.45 -0.70 50.31
CA GLY A 408 -19.26 -0.35 49.54
C GLY A 408 -18.70 -1.51 48.71
N PRO A 409 -18.56 -2.73 49.26
CA PRO A 409 -18.15 -3.89 48.49
C PRO A 409 -19.16 -4.27 47.40
N MET A 410 -20.46 -4.15 47.67
CA MET A 410 -21.50 -4.45 46.69
C MET A 410 -21.44 -3.51 45.48
N ILE A 411 -21.28 -2.20 45.71
CA ILE A 411 -21.08 -1.22 44.64
C ILE A 411 -19.76 -1.47 43.91
N GLY A 412 -18.68 -1.79 44.63
CA GLY A 412 -17.40 -2.13 44.02
C GLY A 412 -17.47 -3.35 43.09
N LEU A 413 -18.21 -4.38 43.48
CA LEU A 413 -18.43 -5.57 42.64
C LEU A 413 -19.17 -5.20 41.36
N LEU A 414 -20.22 -4.38 41.47
CA LEU A 414 -21.01 -3.92 40.32
C LEU A 414 -20.15 -3.11 39.34
N VAL A 415 -19.41 -2.11 39.83
CA VAL A 415 -18.53 -1.26 39.02
C VAL A 415 -17.44 -2.08 38.35
N THR A 416 -16.83 -3.03 39.08
CA THR A 416 -15.81 -3.95 38.54
C THR A 416 -16.39 -4.79 37.41
N SER A 417 -17.57 -5.39 37.61
CA SER A 417 -18.21 -6.28 36.63
C SER A 417 -18.60 -5.56 35.36
N LEU A 418 -19.20 -4.36 35.48
CA LEU A 418 -19.55 -3.52 34.34
C LEU A 418 -18.30 -3.05 33.58
N SER A 419 -17.24 -2.70 34.29
CA SER A 419 -15.99 -2.26 33.65
C SER A 419 -15.34 -3.38 32.84
N ILE A 420 -15.36 -4.62 33.35
CA ILE A 420 -14.87 -5.79 32.62
C ILE A 420 -15.70 -6.04 31.36
N LEU A 421 -17.04 -5.96 31.44
CA LEU A 421 -17.91 -6.15 30.27
C LEU A 421 -17.66 -5.11 29.18
N VAL A 422 -17.50 -3.84 29.56
CA VAL A 422 -17.18 -2.76 28.61
C VAL A 422 -15.78 -2.93 28.03
N LEU A 423 -14.78 -3.31 28.83
CA LEU A 423 -13.44 -3.64 28.33
C LEU A 423 -13.48 -4.80 27.34
N ILE A 424 -14.25 -5.85 27.60
CA ILE A 424 -14.43 -6.95 26.66
C ILE A 424 -15.08 -6.46 25.36
N ALA A 425 -16.11 -5.61 25.44
CA ALA A 425 -16.78 -5.04 24.27
C ALA A 425 -15.86 -4.12 23.43
N ILE A 426 -14.92 -3.41 24.06
CA ILE A 426 -13.96 -2.54 23.37
C ILE A 426 -12.83 -3.35 22.73
N LEU A 427 -12.31 -4.34 23.45
CA LEU A 427 -11.11 -5.09 23.09
C LEU A 427 -11.37 -6.26 22.15
N PHE A 428 -12.57 -6.84 22.17
CA PHE A 428 -12.91 -8.00 21.35
C PHE A 428 -13.96 -7.66 20.29
N PRO A 429 -13.85 -8.22 19.07
CA PRO A 429 -14.90 -8.13 18.07
C PRO A 429 -16.22 -8.75 18.58
N TRP A 430 -17.35 -8.17 18.17
CA TRP A 430 -18.69 -8.57 18.65
C TRP A 430 -18.98 -10.08 18.48
N TYR A 431 -18.42 -10.71 17.45
CA TYR A 431 -18.60 -12.14 17.19
C TYR A 431 -17.88 -13.03 18.22
N VAL A 432 -16.73 -12.61 18.75
CA VAL A 432 -15.99 -13.35 19.80
C VAL A 432 -16.79 -13.37 21.10
N ILE A 433 -17.45 -12.25 21.41
CA ILE A 433 -18.30 -12.11 22.59
C ILE A 433 -19.51 -13.04 22.50
N MET A 434 -20.13 -13.12 21.31
CA MET A 434 -21.23 -14.05 21.06
C MET A 434 -20.81 -15.51 21.22
N THR A 435 -19.63 -15.90 20.72
CA THR A 435 -19.11 -17.27 20.91
C THR A 435 -18.91 -17.62 22.38
N LEU A 436 -18.37 -16.69 23.17
CA LEU A 436 -18.17 -16.88 24.61
C LEU A 436 -19.50 -16.99 25.37
N LEU A 437 -20.52 -16.21 24.99
CA LEU A 437 -21.86 -16.28 25.59
C LEU A 437 -22.56 -17.62 25.28
N VAL A 438 -22.43 -18.11 24.04
CA VAL A 438 -22.95 -19.42 23.65
C VAL A 438 -22.24 -20.54 24.41
N ALA A 439 -20.91 -20.46 24.56
CA ALA A 439 -20.13 -21.42 25.33
C ALA A 439 -20.51 -21.41 26.82
N LEU A 440 -20.72 -20.23 27.40
CA LEU A 440 -21.15 -20.08 28.80
C LEU A 440 -22.56 -20.64 29.02
N ALA A 441 -23.50 -20.35 28.11
CA ALA A 441 -24.85 -20.90 28.14
C ALA A 441 -24.81 -22.44 28.04
N GLY A 442 -23.98 -22.99 27.16
CA GLY A 442 -23.75 -24.43 27.05
C GLY A 442 -23.20 -25.05 28.33
N ALA A 443 -22.22 -24.39 28.97
CA ALA A 443 -21.64 -24.84 30.23
C ALA A 443 -22.65 -24.80 31.39
N ILE A 444 -23.49 -23.76 31.46
CA ILE A 444 -24.56 -23.66 32.47
C ILE A 444 -25.60 -24.76 32.25
N VAL A 445 -26.02 -25.01 31.00
CA VAL A 445 -26.97 -26.10 30.69
C VAL A 445 -26.37 -27.47 31.05
N TRP A 446 -25.07 -27.69 30.82
CA TRP A 446 -24.39 -28.92 31.20
C TRP A 446 -24.31 -29.10 32.73
N LEU A 447 -24.00 -28.03 33.48
CA LEU A 447 -23.95 -28.02 34.95
C LEU A 447 -25.33 -28.12 35.62
N LEU A 448 -26.41 -27.81 34.91
CA LEU A 448 -27.78 -27.99 35.41
C LEU A 448 -28.34 -29.38 35.09
N LYS A 449 -27.72 -30.10 34.13
CA LYS A 449 -28.12 -31.45 33.72
C LYS A 449 -27.32 -32.57 34.39
N ASN A 450 -26.12 -32.27 34.88
CA ASN A 450 -25.26 -33.16 35.65
C ASN A 450 -24.97 -32.54 37.02
#